data_AF-A0A355Q9P4-F1
#
_entry.id   AF-A0A355Q9P4-F1
#
_cell.length_a   1.000
_cell.length_b   1.000
_cell.length_c   1.000
_cell.angle_alpha   90.00
_cell.angle_beta   90.00
_cell.angle_gamma   90.00
#
_symmetry.space_group_name_H-M   'P 1'
#
loop_
_entity.id
_entity.type
_entity.pdbx_description
1 polymer ?
#
loop_
_entity_poly.entity_id
_entity_poly.type
_entity_poly.pdbx_seq_one_letter_code
_entity_poly.pdbx_strand_id
1 'polypeptide(L)' 'KVDLTMVLNGALAGLVSITAGPDYPSMGLAMLIGGIGGALVVFAVPFFDKMKIDDPVGALSVHL' A
#
# COMPACT_ATOMS: atom_id res chain seq x y z
N LYS A 1 4.56 -7.65 -17.39
CA LYS A 1 5.53 -8.38 -16.55
C LYS A 1 5.17 -8.09 -15.10
N VAL A 2 5.30 -9.06 -14.20
CA VAL A 2 5.10 -8.79 -12.77
C VAL A 2 6.30 -7.98 -12.29
N ASP A 3 6.04 -6.80 -11.74
CA ASP A 3 7.05 -5.94 -11.14
C ASP A 3 7.20 -6.31 -9.66
N LEU A 4 8.39 -6.80 -9.29
CA LEU A 4 8.68 -7.24 -7.93
C LEU A 4 8.56 -6.08 -6.93
N THR A 5 8.93 -4.86 -7.33
CA THR A 5 8.85 -3.67 -6.48
C THR A 5 7.40 -3.36 -6.13
N MET A 6 6.50 -3.46 -7.11
CA MET A 6 5.06 -3.25 -6.87
C MET A 6 4.42 -4.35 -6.03
N VAL A 7 4.88 -5.60 -6.14
CA VAL A 7 4.43 -6.69 -5.27
C VAL A 7 4.86 -6.45 -3.82
N LEU A 8 6.13 -6.06 -3.60
CA LEU A 8 6.65 -5.75 -2.27
C LEU A 8 5.95 -4.53 -1.66
N ASN A 9 5.79 -3.45 -2.43
CA ASN A 9 5.06 -2.25 -1.98
C ASN A 9 3.59 -2.54 -1.70
N GLY A 10 2.94 -3.42 -2.46
CA GLY A 10 1.56 -3.86 -2.19
C GLY A 10 1.42 -4.62 -0.87
N ALA A 11 2.36 -5.54 -0.59
CA ALA A 11 2.39 -6.27 0.68
C ALA A 11 2.66 -5.34 1.88
N LEU A 12 3.58 -4.39 1.73
CA LEU A 12 3.88 -3.39 2.75
C LEU A 12 2.67 -2.46 2.99
N ALA A 13 2.03 -1.95 1.93
CA ALA A 13 0.87 -1.06 2.06
C ALA A 13 -0.31 -1.75 2.74
N GLY A 14 -0.54 -3.03 2.43
CA GLY A 14 -1.56 -3.84 3.10
C GLY A 14 -1.28 -4.05 4.59
N LEU A 15 -0.02 -4.30 4.95
CA LEU A 15 0.40 -4.38 6.36
C LEU A 15 0.20 -3.04 7.08
N VAL A 16 0.67 -1.94 6.48
CA VAL A 16 0.58 -0.59 7.06
C VAL A 16 -0.88 -0.18 7.28
N SER A 17 -1.78 -0.53 6.37
CA SER A 17 -3.21 -0.19 6.45
C SER A 17 -3.93 -0.75 7.68
N ILE A 18 -3.42 -1.82 8.29
CA ILE A 18 -3.99 -2.42 9.50
C ILE A 18 -3.41 -1.80 10.79
N THR A 19 -2.30 -1.07 10.70
CA THR A 19 -1.55 -0.56 11.86
C THR A 19 -2.33 0.43 12.71
N ALA A 20 -3.27 1.19 12.13
CA ALA A 20 -4.03 2.22 12.84
C ALA A 20 -5.01 1.67 13.89
N GLY A 21 -5.35 0.37 13.80
CA GLY A 21 -6.22 -0.30 14.75
C GLY A 21 -6.27 -1.79 14.50
N PRO A 22 -5.24 -2.53 14.94
CA PRO A 22 -5.11 -3.97 14.67
C PRO A 22 -5.96 -4.83 15.61
N ASP A 23 -6.59 -4.24 16.63
CA ASP A 23 -7.23 -4.92 17.76
C ASP A 23 -8.74 -5.18 17.56
N TYR A 24 -9.42 -4.36 16.76
CA TYR A 24 -10.85 -4.49 16.49
C TYR A 24 -11.26 -5.22 15.19
N PRO A 25 -10.43 -5.30 14.12
CA PRO A 25 -10.83 -5.99 12.89
C PRO A 25 -10.94 -7.50 13.10
N SER A 26 -12.06 -8.09 12.67
CA SER A 26 -12.13 -9.55 12.50
C SER A 26 -11.26 -9.98 11.31
N MET A 27 -10.91 -11.27 11.23
CA MET A 27 -10.03 -11.80 10.16
C MET A 27 -10.47 -11.36 8.75
N GLY A 28 -11.78 -11.43 8.45
CA GLY A 28 -12.31 -11.02 7.15
C GLY A 28 -12.20 -9.51 6.90
N LEU A 29 -12.38 -8.70 7.94
CA LEU A 29 -12.28 -7.25 7.85
C LEU A 29 -10.81 -6.81 7.72
N ALA A 30 -9.89 -7.49 8.41
CA ALA A 30 -8.45 -7.30 8.26
C ALA A 30 -7.97 -7.62 6.84
N MET A 31 -8.44 -8.72 6.24
CA MET A 31 -8.13 -9.04 4.84
C MET A 31 -8.65 -7.97 3.88
N LEU A 32 -9.83 -7.41 4.15
CA LEU A 32 -10.43 -6.38 3.32
C LEU A 32 -9.67 -5.05 3.41
N ILE A 33 -9.34 -4.59 4.62
CA ILE A 33 -8.54 -3.36 4.81
C ILE A 33 -7.16 -3.51 4.18
N GLY A 34 -6.45 -4.61 4.43
CA GLY A 34 -5.14 -4.85 3.83
C GLY A 34 -5.21 -4.97 2.31
N GLY A 35 -6.27 -5.59 1.77
CA GLY A 35 -6.51 -5.67 0.33
C GLY A 35 -6.76 -4.30 -0.31
N ILE A 36 -7.54 -3.44 0.34
CA ILE A 36 -7.79 -2.06 -0.13
C ILE A 36 -6.48 -1.26 -0.10
N GLY A 37 -5.73 -1.32 0.99
CA GLY A 37 -4.43 -0.66 1.13
C GLY A 37 -3.42 -1.07 0.06
N GLY A 38 -3.26 -2.38 -0.14
CA GLY A 38 -2.40 -2.92 -1.19
C GLY A 38 -2.83 -2.54 -2.60
N ALA A 39 -4.14 -2.43 -2.86
CA ALA A 39 -4.66 -1.99 -4.16
C ALA A 39 -4.42 -0.50 -4.42
N LEU A 40 -4.57 0.35 -3.40
CA LEU A 40 -4.34 1.80 -3.52
C LEU A 40 -2.90 2.14 -3.91
N VAL A 41 -1.91 1.38 -3.41
CA VAL A 41 -0.50 1.57 -3.77
C VAL A 41 -0.25 1.52 -5.27
N VAL A 42 -1.03 0.70 -6.00
CA VAL A 42 -0.91 0.51 -7.45
C VAL A 42 -1.26 1.80 -8.22
N PHE A 43 -2.13 2.63 -7.64
CA PHE A 43 -2.52 3.91 -8.21
C PHE A 43 -1.71 5.07 -7.64
N ALA A 44 -1.31 4.99 -6.37
CA ALA A 44 -0.55 6.03 -5.68
C ALA A 44 0.86 6.19 -6.27
N VAL A 45 1.61 5.11 -6.48
CA VAL A 45 2.99 5.18 -6.99
C VAL A 45 3.06 5.93 -8.34
N PRO A 46 2.28 5.54 -9.38
CA PRO A 46 2.31 6.26 -10.66
C PRO A 46 1.75 7.69 -10.57
N PHE A 47 0.90 7.98 -9.57
CA PHE A 47 0.36 9.31 -9.35
C PHE A 47 1.44 10.27 -8.81
N PHE A 48 2.23 9.84 -7.84
CA PHE A 48 3.36 10.62 -7.32
C PHE A 48 4.46 10.79 -8.37
N ASP A 49 4.76 9.75 -9.16
CA ASP A 49 5.69 9.83 -10.30
C ASP A 49 5.28 10.91 -11.30
N LYS A 50 3.97 10.97 -11.64
CA LYS A 50 3.44 11.99 -12.57
C LYS A 50 3.53 13.41 -12.02
N MET A 51 3.47 13.56 -10.70
CA MET A 51 3.64 14.85 -10.04
C MET A 51 5.12 15.25 -9.90
N LYS A 52 6.06 14.42 -10.38
CA LYS A 52 7.51 14.63 -10.25
C LYS A 52 7.96 14.73 -8.78
N ILE A 53 7.22 14.07 -7.89
CA ILE A 53 7.63 13.90 -6.50
C ILE A 53 8.53 12.68 -6.49
N ASP A 54 9.84 12.91 -6.32
CA ASP A 54 10.85 11.87 -6.37
C ASP A 54 10.75 11.00 -5.09
N ASP A 55 9.99 9.91 -5.18
CA ASP A 55 9.85 8.90 -4.15
C ASP A 55 10.61 7.62 -4.57
N PRO A 56 11.92 7.54 -4.34
CA PRO A 56 12.80 6.52 -4.92
C PRO A 56 12.45 5.08 -4.52
N VAL A 57 11.63 4.90 -3.49
CA VAL A 57 11.25 3.59 -2.95
C VAL A 57 9.72 3.39 -2.86
N GLY A 58 8.91 4.39 -3.20
CA GLY A 58 7.46 4.35 -3.05
C GLY A 58 7.00 4.46 -1.58
N ALA A 59 7.83 5.04 -0.70
CA ALA A 59 7.55 5.12 0.73
C ALA A 59 6.32 5.97 1.06
N LEU A 60 6.06 7.04 0.30
CA LEU A 60 4.86 7.88 0.46
C LEU A 60 3.61 7.08 0.12
N SER A 61 3.65 6.27 -0.94
CA SER A 61 2.48 5.48 -1.34
C SER A 61 2.12 4.38 -0.34
N VAL A 62 3.11 3.88 0.41
CA VAL A 62 2.97 2.77 1.36
C VAL A 62 2.57 3.26 2.76
N HIS A 63 3.01 4.44 3.17
CA HIS A 63 2.87 4.92 4.55
C HIS A 63 1.93 6.12 4.76
N LEU A 64 1.55 6.83 3.69
CA LEU A 64 0.69 8.03 3.75
C LEU A 64 -0.80 7.66 3.62
#